data_AF-K3X8P7-F1
#
_entry.id   AF-K3X8P7-F1
#
_cell.length_a   1.000
_cell.length_b   1.000
_cell.length_c   1.000
_cell.angle_alpha   90.00
_cell.angle_beta   90.00
_cell.angle_gamma   90.00
#
_symmetry.space_group_name_H-M   'P 1'
#
loop_
_entity.id
_entity.type
_entity.pdbx_description
1 polymer ?
#
loop_
_entity_poly.entity_id
_entity_poly.type
_entity_poly.pdbx_seq_one_letter_code
_entity_poly.pdbx_strand_id
1 'polypeptide(L)'
;MNPTLRKQFVYYAMTTNVTNLDSMTRSSFIKFVRDCEIDSLPAFSLTEADLVNIFAKACGASKSMTFYQWLAACQILFQRVFPLQTVVDEQLEALVNKHVIPKARCIQAQNLAPDVSLLHVMKLLREHIWQFKQIFSHFGIQSLVEELIADSCFH
;
A
#
# COMPACT_ATOMS: atom_id res chain seq x y z
N MET A 1 4.49 1.39 -12.51
CA MET A 1 3.46 1.40 -11.43
C MET A 1 3.99 2.29 -10.30
N ASN A 2 3.23 3.30 -9.86
CA ASN A 2 3.73 4.33 -8.94
C ASN A 2 4.11 3.74 -7.56
N PRO A 3 5.36 3.87 -7.07
CA PRO A 3 5.80 3.30 -5.80
C PRO A 3 5.07 3.89 -4.58
N THR A 4 4.50 5.08 -4.71
CA THR A 4 3.72 5.75 -3.66
C THR A 4 2.41 5.01 -3.37
N LEU A 5 1.76 4.47 -4.40
CA LEU A 5 0.55 3.65 -4.24
C LEU A 5 0.82 2.38 -3.43
N ARG A 6 1.95 1.72 -3.69
CA ARG A 6 2.35 0.52 -2.95
C ARG A 6 2.61 0.83 -1.49
N LYS A 7 3.27 1.95 -1.19
CA LYS A 7 3.48 2.41 0.20
C LYS A 7 2.17 2.66 0.94
N GLN A 8 1.19 3.27 0.28
CA GLN A 8 -0.13 3.48 0.86
C GLN A 8 -0.85 2.16 1.14
N PHE A 9 -0.86 1.25 0.17
CA PHE A 9 -1.43 -0.08 0.38
C PHE A 9 -0.82 -0.78 1.60
N VAL A 10 0.51 -0.80 1.68
CA VAL A 10 1.25 -1.43 2.78
C VAL A 10 0.90 -0.79 4.13
N TYR A 11 0.80 0.54 4.21
CA TYR A 11 0.39 1.22 5.44
C TYR A 11 -0.94 0.68 5.98
N TYR A 12 -1.97 0.61 5.13
CA TYR A 12 -3.29 0.14 5.56
C TYR A 12 -3.35 -1.39 5.74
N ALA A 13 -2.58 -2.16 4.98
CA ALA A 13 -2.42 -3.61 5.17
C ALA A 13 -1.86 -3.96 6.57
N MET A 14 -0.96 -3.12 7.08
CA MET A 14 -0.32 -3.30 8.38
C MET A 14 -1.18 -2.90 9.60
N THR A 15 -2.38 -2.33 9.39
CA THR A 15 -3.22 -1.77 10.47
C THR A 15 -3.46 -2.75 11.62
N THR A 16 -3.61 -4.05 11.33
CA THR A 16 -3.87 -5.09 12.34
C THR A 16 -2.69 -6.03 12.57
N ASN A 17 -1.76 -6.11 11.61
CA ASN A 17 -0.57 -6.95 11.69
C ASN A 17 0.58 -6.23 10.97
N VAL A 18 1.57 -5.76 11.72
CA VAL A 18 2.71 -5.00 11.18
C VAL A 18 3.59 -5.79 10.21
N THR A 19 3.46 -7.12 10.14
CA THR A 19 4.19 -7.95 9.16
C THR A 19 3.37 -8.24 7.91
N ASN A 20 2.12 -7.79 7.83
CA ASN A 20 1.25 -8.01 6.67
C ASN A 20 1.47 -6.94 5.60
N LEU A 21 2.17 -7.32 4.54
CA LEU A 21 2.52 -6.44 3.43
C LEU A 21 1.72 -6.71 2.15
N ASP A 22 0.93 -7.78 2.14
CA ASP A 22 0.43 -8.39 0.89
C ASP A 22 -1.09 -8.33 0.75
N SER A 23 -1.81 -8.20 1.87
CA SER A 23 -3.26 -8.30 1.87
C SER A 23 -3.92 -7.24 2.74
N MET A 24 -5.04 -6.70 2.28
CA MET A 24 -5.83 -5.71 3.01
C MET A 24 -7.21 -6.27 3.33
N THR A 25 -7.62 -6.18 4.59
CA THR A 25 -8.95 -6.60 5.04
C THR A 25 -10.00 -5.53 4.71
N ARG A 26 -11.28 -5.89 4.82
CA ARG A 26 -12.39 -4.95 4.63
C ARG A 26 -12.33 -3.75 5.57
N SER A 27 -12.00 -4.00 6.85
CA SER A 27 -11.87 -2.93 7.85
C SER A 27 -10.73 -1.97 7.51
N SER A 28 -9.56 -2.48 7.09
CA SER A 28 -8.46 -1.66 6.62
C SER A 28 -8.82 -0.84 5.38
N PHE A 29 -9.56 -1.43 4.43
CA PHE A 29 -10.03 -0.71 3.24
C PHE A 29 -11.01 0.42 3.58
N ILE A 30 -12.01 0.16 4.42
CA ILE A 30 -12.97 1.19 4.86
C ILE A 30 -12.23 2.31 5.61
N LYS A 31 -11.25 1.95 6.46
CA LYS A 31 -10.39 2.91 7.13
C LYS A 31 -9.63 3.79 6.13
N PHE A 32 -9.02 3.18 5.10
CA PHE A 32 -8.35 3.92 4.02
C PHE A 32 -9.28 4.95 3.36
N VAL A 33 -10.50 4.57 2.99
CA VAL A 33 -11.46 5.47 2.35
C VAL A 33 -11.80 6.65 3.25
N ARG A 34 -12.04 6.39 4.54
CA ARG A 34 -12.40 7.41 5.54
C ARG A 34 -11.23 8.32 5.88
N ASP A 35 -10.04 7.77 6.08
CA ASP A 35 -8.82 8.55 6.37
C ASP A 35 -8.45 9.46 5.18
N CYS A 36 -8.76 9.03 3.95
CA CYS A 36 -8.59 9.85 2.75
C CYS A 36 -9.80 10.74 2.45
N GLU A 37 -10.83 10.72 3.30
CA GLU A 37 -12.07 11.49 3.17
C GLU A 37 -12.76 11.33 1.80
N ILE A 38 -12.58 10.18 1.14
CA ILE A 38 -13.09 9.95 -0.21
C ILE A 38 -14.63 9.81 -0.19
N ASP A 39 -15.17 9.25 0.88
CA ASP A 39 -16.60 9.12 1.15
C ASP A 39 -17.33 10.47 1.35
N SER A 40 -16.59 11.51 1.71
CA SER A 40 -17.09 12.88 1.89
C SER A 40 -16.96 13.78 0.65
N LEU A 41 -16.46 13.25 -0.48
CA LEU A 41 -16.29 14.06 -1.68
C LEU A 41 -17.65 14.54 -2.23
N PRO A 42 -17.75 15.81 -2.64
CA PRO A 42 -19.03 16.51 -2.83
C PRO A 42 -19.87 16.00 -4.00
N ALA A 43 -19.29 15.22 -4.91
CA ALA A 43 -19.98 14.74 -6.10
C ALA A 43 -20.93 13.56 -5.80
N PHE A 44 -20.59 12.71 -4.82
CA PHE A 44 -21.45 11.61 -4.39
C PHE A 44 -20.99 11.09 -3.03
N SER A 45 -21.88 11.06 -2.03
CA SER A 45 -21.58 10.49 -0.72
C SER A 45 -21.60 8.96 -0.80
N LEU A 46 -20.52 8.31 -0.37
CA LEU A 46 -20.47 6.85 -0.29
C LEU A 46 -21.01 6.37 1.07
N THR A 47 -21.99 5.48 1.05
CA THR A 47 -22.46 4.84 2.29
C THR A 47 -21.54 3.68 2.68
N GLU A 48 -21.61 3.23 3.93
CA GLU A 48 -20.85 2.04 4.36
C GLU A 48 -21.22 0.79 3.54
N ALA A 49 -22.49 0.65 3.16
CA ALA A 49 -22.95 -0.44 2.29
C ALA A 49 -22.29 -0.38 0.91
N ASP A 50 -22.07 0.82 0.36
CA ASP A 50 -21.34 1.00 -0.90
C ASP A 50 -19.89 0.52 -0.78
N LEU A 51 -19.22 0.87 0.32
CA LEU A 51 -17.83 0.45 0.54
C LEU A 51 -17.70 -1.06 0.70
N VAL A 52 -18.64 -1.70 1.39
CA VAL A 52 -18.70 -3.16 1.52
C VAL A 52 -18.91 -3.82 0.16
N ASN A 53 -19.79 -3.27 -0.67
CA ASN A 53 -20.06 -3.78 -2.02
C ASN A 53 -18.86 -3.61 -2.96
N ILE A 54 -18.19 -2.45 -2.91
CA ILE A 54 -16.97 -2.19 -3.69
C ILE A 54 -15.87 -3.17 -3.28
N PHE A 55 -15.68 -3.38 -1.97
CA PHE A 55 -14.74 -4.36 -1.45
C PHE A 55 -15.06 -5.76 -1.99
N ALA A 56 -16.30 -6.22 -1.85
CA ALA A 56 -16.71 -7.56 -2.29
C ALA A 56 -16.52 -7.73 -3.81
N LYS A 57 -16.84 -6.69 -4.60
CA LYS A 57 -16.68 -6.72 -6.05
C LYS A 57 -15.22 -6.85 -6.49
N ALA A 58 -14.30 -6.15 -5.82
CA ALA A 58 -12.87 -6.21 -6.16
C ALA A 58 -12.19 -7.47 -5.61
N CYS A 59 -12.61 -7.93 -4.43
CA CYS A 59 -12.02 -9.06 -3.71
C CYS A 59 -12.55 -10.43 -4.21
N GLY A 60 -13.73 -10.44 -4.84
CA GLY A 60 -14.41 -11.67 -5.27
C GLY A 60 -14.76 -12.55 -4.08
N ALA A 61 -14.40 -13.84 -4.14
CA ALA A 61 -14.62 -14.80 -3.05
C ALA A 61 -13.58 -14.70 -1.91
N SER A 62 -12.53 -13.89 -2.06
CA SER A 62 -11.47 -13.76 -1.05
C SER A 62 -11.94 -12.96 0.17
N LYS A 63 -11.32 -13.22 1.33
CA LYS A 63 -11.55 -12.49 2.58
C LYS A 63 -10.69 -11.22 2.70
N SER A 64 -9.68 -11.08 1.86
CA SER A 64 -8.75 -9.95 1.83
C SER A 64 -8.33 -9.62 0.40
N MET A 65 -8.11 -8.34 0.12
CA MET A 65 -7.70 -7.87 -1.20
C MET A 65 -6.18 -7.79 -1.32
N THR A 66 -5.63 -8.24 -2.45
CA THR A 66 -4.23 -7.98 -2.83
C THR A 66 -4.07 -6.54 -3.31
N PHE A 67 -2.82 -6.14 -3.57
CA PHE A 67 -2.52 -4.81 -4.14
C PHE A 67 -3.29 -4.53 -5.45
N TYR A 68 -3.35 -5.49 -6.38
CA TYR A 68 -4.06 -5.31 -7.65
C TYR A 68 -5.57 -5.22 -7.48
N GLN A 69 -6.13 -6.02 -6.56
CA GLN A 69 -7.55 -5.93 -6.21
C GLN A 69 -7.87 -4.59 -5.53
N TRP A 70 -6.95 -4.07 -4.72
CA TRP A 70 -7.09 -2.73 -4.14
C TRP A 70 -7.08 -1.64 -5.21
N LEU A 71 -6.21 -1.70 -6.22
CA LEU A 71 -6.22 -0.77 -7.35
C LEU A 71 -7.55 -0.82 -8.11
N ALA A 72 -8.06 -2.02 -8.40
CA ALA A 72 -9.37 -2.19 -9.02
C ALA A 72 -10.50 -1.61 -8.14
N ALA A 73 -10.43 -1.78 -6.82
CA ALA A 73 -11.36 -1.18 -5.88
C ALA A 73 -11.31 0.36 -5.94
N CYS A 74 -10.11 0.95 -6.01
CA CYS A 74 -9.93 2.39 -6.18
C CYS A 74 -10.53 2.89 -7.49
N GLN A 75 -10.36 2.19 -8.60
CA GLN A 75 -11.00 2.54 -9.88
C GLN A 75 -12.53 2.57 -9.75
N ILE A 76 -13.13 1.51 -9.19
CA ILE A 76 -14.59 1.44 -8.98
C ILE A 76 -15.08 2.58 -8.08
N LEU A 77 -14.32 2.87 -7.02
CA LEU A 77 -14.62 3.91 -6.06
C LEU A 77 -14.54 5.31 -6.69
N PHE A 78 -13.50 5.60 -7.47
CA PHE A 78 -13.40 6.88 -8.17
C PHE A 78 -14.42 7.01 -9.30
N GLN A 79 -14.76 5.93 -10.00
CA GLN A 79 -15.85 5.94 -10.99
C GLN A 79 -17.20 6.26 -10.33
N ARG A 80 -17.43 5.81 -9.08
CA ARG A 80 -18.63 6.13 -8.30
C ARG A 80 -18.68 7.59 -7.86
N VAL A 81 -17.55 8.14 -7.42
CA VAL A 81 -17.47 9.54 -6.96
C VAL A 81 -17.43 10.51 -8.14
N PHE A 82 -16.81 10.13 -9.26
CA PHE A 82 -16.65 10.94 -10.47
C PHE A 82 -17.23 10.23 -11.70
N PRO A 83 -18.57 10.02 -11.78
CA PRO A 83 -19.18 9.20 -12.83
C PRO A 83 -18.98 9.73 -14.26
N LEU A 84 -18.66 11.01 -14.41
CA LEU A 84 -18.40 11.66 -15.70
C LEU A 84 -16.96 11.46 -16.21
N GLN A 85 -16.07 10.85 -15.42
CA GLN A 85 -14.71 10.52 -15.82
C GLN A 85 -14.57 9.01 -15.98
N THR A 86 -14.06 8.55 -17.12
CA THR A 86 -13.65 7.16 -17.30
C THR A 86 -12.31 6.96 -16.62
N VAL A 87 -12.29 6.30 -15.47
CA VAL A 87 -11.07 6.11 -14.69
C VAL A 87 -10.22 4.98 -15.31
N VAL A 88 -9.29 5.35 -16.19
CA VAL A 88 -8.18 4.51 -16.65
C VAL A 88 -6.95 4.68 -15.76
N ASP A 89 -5.96 3.78 -15.84
CA ASP A 89 -4.79 3.73 -14.94
C ASP A 89 -4.04 5.08 -14.81
N GLU A 90 -3.87 5.80 -15.92
CA GLU A 90 -3.22 7.13 -15.90
C GLU A 90 -4.04 8.18 -15.14
N GLN A 91 -5.38 8.10 -15.22
CA GLN A 91 -6.26 8.99 -14.46
C GLN A 91 -6.37 8.58 -13.00
N LEU A 92 -6.28 7.28 -12.69
CA LEU A 92 -6.23 6.78 -11.32
C LEU A 92 -5.06 7.39 -10.56
N GLU A 93 -3.89 7.47 -11.18
CA GLU A 93 -2.72 8.10 -10.57
C GLU A 93 -2.95 9.59 -10.26
N ALA A 94 -3.52 10.35 -11.21
CA ALA A 94 -3.85 11.75 -10.99
C ALA A 94 -4.87 11.94 -9.85
N LEU A 95 -5.90 11.09 -9.79
CA LEU A 95 -6.92 11.12 -8.74
C LEU A 95 -6.34 10.75 -7.38
N VAL A 96 -5.46 9.74 -7.32
CA VAL A 96 -4.74 9.36 -6.11
C VAL A 96 -3.86 10.51 -5.63
N ASN A 97 -3.06 11.11 -6.52
CA ASN A 97 -2.20 12.24 -6.15
C ASN A 97 -2.99 13.45 -5.66
N LYS A 98 -4.20 13.66 -6.19
CA LYS A 98 -5.06 14.78 -5.81
C LYS A 98 -5.89 14.53 -4.55
N HIS A 99 -6.40 13.33 -4.35
CA HIS A 99 -7.41 13.03 -3.32
C HIS A 99 -6.90 12.10 -2.22
N VAL A 100 -5.95 11.21 -2.53
CA VAL A 100 -5.42 10.22 -1.58
C VAL A 100 -4.16 10.75 -0.92
N ILE A 101 -3.11 11.05 -1.69
CA ILE A 101 -1.79 11.41 -1.15
C ILE A 101 -1.82 12.55 -0.12
N PRO A 102 -2.60 13.64 -0.30
CA PRO A 102 -2.61 14.74 0.67
C PRO A 102 -3.19 14.39 2.03
N LYS A 103 -3.99 13.32 2.12
CA LYS A 103 -4.76 12.94 3.32
C LYS A 103 -4.37 11.57 3.87
N ALA A 104 -3.81 10.72 3.01
CA ALA A 104 -3.47 9.36 3.35
C ALA A 104 -2.35 9.34 4.39
N ARG A 105 -2.59 8.61 5.47
CA ARG A 105 -1.59 8.44 6.52
C ARG A 105 -0.44 7.63 5.95
N CYS A 106 0.77 8.13 6.14
CA CYS A 106 1.99 7.42 5.78
C CYS A 106 2.59 6.74 7.01
N ILE A 107 3.41 5.71 6.77
CA ILE A 107 4.35 5.23 7.77
C ILE A 107 5.25 6.42 8.09
N GLN A 108 4.99 7.09 9.20
CA GLN A 108 5.98 7.99 9.77
C GLN A 108 7.06 7.06 10.30
N ALA A 109 8.21 7.05 9.61
CA ALA A 109 9.42 6.58 10.26
C ALA A 109 9.55 7.45 11.51
N GLN A 110 9.19 6.89 12.68
CA GLN A 110 9.54 7.54 13.92
C GLN A 110 11.06 7.71 13.82
N ASN A 111 11.54 8.95 13.90
CA ASN A 111 12.94 9.23 14.15
C ASN A 111 13.24 8.73 15.56
N LEU A 112 13.32 7.39 15.71
CA LEU A 112 13.58 6.68 16.96
C LEU A 112 15.02 6.92 17.43
N ALA A 113 15.86 7.54 16.60
CA ALA A 113 17.22 7.92 16.93
C ALA A 113 17.62 9.20 16.16
N PRO A 114 18.53 10.01 16.72
CA PRO A 114 19.12 11.15 16.02
C PRO A 114 19.78 10.62 14.74
N ASP A 115 19.46 11.25 13.61
CA ASP A 115 20.01 11.02 12.26
C ASP A 115 20.95 9.82 12.16
N VAL A 116 20.38 8.61 12.08
CA VAL A 116 21.18 7.43 11.74
C VAL A 116 21.63 7.66 10.31
N SER A 117 22.84 8.19 10.17
CA SER A 117 23.40 8.51 8.86
C SER A 117 23.37 7.25 7.98
N LEU A 118 23.18 7.45 6.67
CA LEU A 118 23.29 6.38 5.67
C LEU A 118 24.58 5.56 5.87
N LEU A 119 25.66 6.21 6.29
CA LEU A 119 26.94 5.57 6.60
C LEU A 119 26.80 4.53 7.74
N HIS A 120 26.09 4.86 8.82
CA HIS A 120 25.86 3.95 9.94
C HIS A 120 24.97 2.77 9.56
N VAL A 121 23.92 3.02 8.76
CA VAL A 121 23.06 1.94 8.22
C VAL A 121 23.89 1.00 7.33
N MET A 122 24.70 1.56 6.42
CA MET A 122 25.53 0.78 5.52
C MET A 122 26.65 0.01 6.23
N LYS A 123 27.16 0.54 7.34
CA LYS A 123 28.13 -0.15 8.19
C LYS A 123 27.47 -1.36 8.87
N LEU A 124 26.34 -1.15 9.54
CA LEU A 124 25.58 -2.24 10.19
C LEU A 124 25.20 -3.33 9.18
N LEU A 125 24.68 -2.95 8.02
CA LEU A 125 24.31 -3.90 6.97
C LEU A 125 25.53 -4.69 6.49
N ARG A 126 26.68 -4.05 6.24
CA ARG A 126 27.89 -4.77 5.81
C ARG A 126 28.43 -5.71 6.87
N GLU A 127 28.47 -5.28 8.13
CA GLU A 127 29.00 -6.07 9.24
C GLU A 127 28.11 -7.29 9.55
N HIS A 128 26.81 -7.19 9.28
CA HIS A 128 25.84 -8.22 9.63
C HIS A 128 25.10 -8.85 8.43
N ILE A 129 25.55 -8.60 7.19
CA ILE A 129 24.82 -9.01 5.98
C ILE A 129 24.62 -10.52 5.93
N TRP A 130 25.59 -11.31 6.42
CA TRP A 130 25.50 -12.76 6.42
C TRP A 130 24.50 -13.27 7.44
N GLN A 131 24.47 -12.70 8.65
CA GLN A 131 23.50 -13.03 9.68
C GLN A 131 22.08 -12.68 9.22
N PHE A 132 21.91 -11.50 8.59
CA PHE A 132 20.64 -11.13 7.98
C PHE A 132 20.25 -12.09 6.86
N LYS A 133 21.17 -12.44 5.95
CA LYS A 133 20.90 -13.44 4.90
C LYS A 133 20.49 -14.78 5.47
N GLN A 134 21.11 -15.25 6.57
CA GLN A 134 20.73 -16.50 7.23
C GLN A 134 19.32 -16.42 7.82
N ILE A 135 19.01 -15.36 8.57
CA ILE A 135 17.68 -15.12 9.14
C ILE A 135 16.63 -15.04 8.01
N PHE A 136 16.87 -14.20 7.00
CA PHE A 136 15.96 -14.07 5.86
C PHE A 136 15.90 -15.32 5.01
N SER A 137 16.94 -16.15 4.89
CA SER A 137 16.84 -17.45 4.22
C SER A 137 15.99 -18.44 5.02
N HIS A 138 16.03 -18.34 6.35
CA HIS A 138 15.26 -19.18 7.24
C HIS A 138 13.76 -18.82 7.23
N PHE A 139 13.43 -17.53 7.13
CA PHE A 139 12.05 -17.04 7.10
C PHE A 139 11.52 -16.70 5.69
N GLY A 140 12.38 -16.65 4.67
CA GLY A 140 12.11 -16.08 3.35
C GLY A 140 11.81 -17.08 2.25
N ILE A 141 11.31 -18.27 2.59
CA ILE A 141 10.89 -19.28 1.59
C ILE A 141 9.72 -18.77 0.69
N GLN A 142 9.20 -17.53 0.84
CA GLN A 142 8.10 -17.05 -0.02
C GLN A 142 8.12 -15.63 -0.61
N SER A 143 9.12 -14.74 -0.48
CA SER A 143 8.97 -13.45 -1.22
C SER A 143 10.16 -12.50 -1.43
N LEU A 144 11.28 -12.60 -0.72
CA LEU A 144 12.30 -11.53 -0.76
C LEU A 144 13.48 -11.74 -1.73
N VAL A 145 13.47 -12.83 -2.51
CA VAL A 145 14.64 -13.21 -3.34
C VAL A 145 14.65 -12.52 -4.71
N GLU A 146 13.52 -12.02 -5.21
CA GLU A 146 13.47 -11.51 -6.60
C GLU A 146 13.96 -10.05 -6.78
N GLU A 147 13.85 -9.18 -5.77
CA GLU A 147 14.25 -7.76 -5.95
C GLU A 147 15.72 -7.46 -5.62
N LEU A 148 16.39 -8.25 -4.78
CA LEU A 148 17.76 -7.98 -4.34
C LEU A 148 18.85 -8.56 -5.25
N ILE A 149 18.50 -9.45 -6.19
CA ILE A 149 19.46 -10.04 -7.14
C ILE A 149 19.64 -9.13 -8.37
N ALA A 150 18.67 -8.27 -8.69
CA ALA A 150 18.72 -7.40 -9.87
C ALA A 150 19.80 -6.29 -9.76
N ASP A 151 20.10 -5.80 -8.55
CA ASP A 151 21.07 -4.71 -8.34
C ASP A 151 22.52 -5.18 -8.09
N SER A 152 22.75 -6.49 -7.95
CA SER A 152 24.10 -7.04 -7.73
C SER A 152 24.90 -7.36 -9.00
N CYS A 153 24.41 -6.98 -10.19
CA CYS A 153 25.08 -7.25 -11.47
C CYS A 153 25.84 -6.06 -12.07
N PHE A 154 26.07 -4.97 -11.33
CA PHE A 154 26.94 -3.87 -11.76
C PHE A 154 27.97 -3.49 -10.68
N HIS A 155 29.05 -4.27 -10.59
CA HIS A 155 30.46 -3.85 -10.61
C HIS A 155 31.38 -4.96 -10.10
#